data_AF-A0A973FH24-F1
#
_entry.id   AF-A0A973FH24-F1
#
_cell.length_a   1.000
_cell.length_b   1.000
_cell.length_c   1.000
_cell.angle_alpha   90.00
_cell.angle_beta   90.00
_cell.angle_gamma   90.00
#
_symmetry.space_group_name_H-M   'P 1'
#
loop_
_entity.id
_entity.type
_entity.pdbx_description
1 polymer ?
#
loop_
_entity_poly.entity_id
_entity_poly.type
_entity_poly.pdbx_seq_one_letter_code
_entity_poly.pdbx_strand_id
1 'polypeptide(L)'
;MKKFLKNQREYIAVVIFFGIFFILGYFVIVPLLAKVASIKNEIEEATNKQDIKKQRLSELPKLRQQYEEIKNQQGKIDVLLSKKQAVNLIEKIEKLAQETNNEVVISIQDDLQKQAPVPVSAKPNSAEISLENSLPSKNYLKLKIDLIGDYENLVKFINNLETMEYYSDIIGISIRPSIEGSFATEAKNSDVLNPFSSGTYLPKLTTSKKVAGKLLASWEVVFYSKE
;
A
#
# COMPACT_ATOMS: atom_id res chain seq x y z
N MET A 1 10.29 -21.52 -81.86
CA MET A 1 11.06 -22.20 -80.79
C MET A 1 11.24 -23.72 -80.96
N LYS A 2 10.66 -24.40 -81.96
CA LYS A 2 10.78 -25.87 -82.13
C LYS A 2 12.10 -26.37 -82.76
N LYS A 3 12.88 -25.51 -83.43
CA LYS A 3 14.19 -25.89 -84.02
C LYS A 3 15.37 -25.85 -83.03
N PHE A 4 15.29 -25.05 -81.96
CA PHE A 4 16.32 -24.99 -80.90
C PHE A 4 16.37 -26.27 -80.04
N LEU A 5 15.20 -26.86 -79.77
CA LEU A 5 15.05 -28.12 -79.01
C LEU A 5 15.63 -29.36 -79.71
N LYS A 6 15.84 -29.31 -81.04
CA LYS A 6 16.32 -30.47 -81.82
C LYS A 6 17.85 -30.59 -81.81
N ASN A 7 18.57 -29.45 -81.82
CA ASN A 7 20.04 -29.42 -81.76
C ASN A 7 20.60 -29.49 -80.33
N GLN A 8 19.78 -29.18 -79.32
CA GLN A 8 20.16 -29.26 -77.89
C GLN A 8 19.55 -30.47 -77.18
N ARG A 9 18.99 -31.43 -77.93
CA ARG A 9 18.26 -32.59 -77.40
C ARG A 9 19.12 -33.46 -76.47
N GLU A 10 20.42 -33.58 -76.76
CA GLU A 10 21.38 -34.29 -75.92
C GLU A 10 21.64 -33.55 -74.60
N TYR A 11 21.86 -32.23 -74.65
CA TYR A 11 22.01 -31.41 -73.44
C TYR A 11 20.74 -31.38 -72.58
N ILE A 12 19.55 -31.32 -73.19
CA ILE A 12 18.27 -31.37 -72.49
C ILE A 12 18.09 -32.71 -71.76
N ALA A 13 18.48 -33.83 -72.38
CA ALA A 13 18.40 -35.15 -71.75
C ALA A 13 19.31 -35.24 -70.52
N VAL A 14 20.53 -34.71 -70.60
CA VAL A 14 21.48 -34.66 -69.47
C VAL A 14 20.95 -33.77 -68.34
N VAL A 15 20.41 -32.58 -68.66
CA VAL A 15 19.83 -31.68 -67.65
C VAL A 15 18.62 -32.31 -66.96
N ILE A 16 17.76 -33.03 -67.68
CA ILE A 16 16.62 -33.74 -67.10
C ILE A 16 17.10 -34.87 -66.18
N PHE A 17 18.14 -35.61 -66.58
CA PHE A 17 18.70 -36.69 -65.76
C PHE A 17 19.23 -36.17 -64.41
N PHE A 18 20.01 -35.08 -64.44
CA PHE A 18 20.47 -34.43 -63.20
C PHE A 18 19.31 -33.80 -62.42
N GLY A 19 18.33 -33.21 -63.10
CA GLY A 19 17.14 -32.62 -62.48
C GLY A 19 16.35 -33.65 -61.67
N ILE A 20 16.17 -34.86 -62.20
CA ILE A 20 15.50 -35.96 -61.48
C ILE A 20 16.30 -36.37 -60.24
N PHE A 21 17.62 -36.45 -60.33
CA PHE A 21 18.48 -36.74 -59.18
C PHE A 21 18.38 -35.67 -58.09
N PHE A 22 18.36 -34.39 -58.46
CA PHE A 22 18.17 -33.30 -57.51
C PHE A 22 16.79 -33.33 -56.86
N ILE A 23 15.73 -33.61 -57.64
CA ILE A 23 14.35 -33.71 -57.12
C ILE A 23 14.24 -34.88 -56.13
N LEU A 24 14.79 -36.05 -56.47
CA LEU A 24 14.81 -37.21 -55.57
C LEU A 24 15.62 -36.94 -54.31
N GLY A 25 16.81 -36.35 -54.44
CA GLY A 25 17.66 -35.99 -53.31
C GLY A 25 16.97 -34.99 -52.38
N TYR A 26 16.39 -33.93 -52.95
CA TYR A 26 15.66 -32.93 -52.19
C TYR A 26 14.44 -33.53 -51.48
N PHE A 27 13.63 -34.33 -52.18
CA PHE A 27 12.40 -34.88 -51.64
C PHE A 27 12.64 -35.97 -50.59
N VAL A 28 13.81 -36.62 -50.56
CA VAL A 28 14.13 -37.64 -49.56
C VAL A 28 14.92 -37.05 -48.39
N ILE A 29 15.95 -36.26 -48.66
CA ILE A 29 16.90 -35.78 -47.64
C ILE A 29 16.28 -34.66 -46.80
N VAL A 30 15.57 -33.72 -47.41
CA VAL A 30 14.98 -32.58 -46.70
C VAL A 30 13.94 -33.01 -45.65
N PRO A 31 12.95 -33.89 -45.94
CA PRO A 31 12.01 -34.32 -44.90
C PRO A 31 12.66 -35.17 -43.81
N LEU A 32 13.76 -35.87 -44.09
CA LEU A 32 14.52 -36.60 -43.07
C LEU A 32 15.21 -35.63 -42.10
N LEU A 33 15.87 -34.58 -42.62
CA LEU A 33 16.49 -33.54 -41.78
C LEU A 33 15.44 -32.79 -40.95
N ALA A 34 14.27 -32.50 -41.53
CA ALA A 34 13.17 -31.86 -40.82
C ALA A 34 12.65 -32.73 -39.65
N LYS A 35 12.54 -34.05 -39.84
CA LYS A 35 12.16 -34.99 -38.77
C LYS A 35 13.21 -35.06 -37.66
N VAL A 36 14.49 -35.04 -38.01
CA VAL A 36 15.58 -35.03 -37.01
C VAL A 36 15.54 -33.75 -36.18
N ALA A 37 15.32 -32.60 -36.83
CA ALA A 37 15.19 -31.31 -36.16
C ALA A 37 13.97 -31.26 -35.22
N SER A 38 12.82 -31.81 -35.64
CA SER A 38 11.63 -31.86 -34.79
C SER A 38 11.83 -32.74 -33.56
N ILE A 39 12.45 -33.91 -33.72
CA ILE A 39 12.75 -34.83 -32.60
C ILE A 39 13.73 -34.16 -31.63
N LYS A 40 14.75 -33.46 -32.14
CA LYS A 40 15.69 -32.72 -31.30
C LYS A 40 14.99 -31.64 -30.48
N ASN A 41 14.12 -30.84 -31.10
CA ASN A 41 13.37 -29.80 -30.40
C ASN A 41 12.43 -30.38 -29.33
N GLU A 42 11.79 -31.51 -29.61
CA GLU A 42 10.92 -32.19 -28.64
C GLU A 42 11.70 -32.69 -27.42
N ILE A 43 12.92 -33.21 -27.63
CA ILE A 43 13.83 -33.62 -26.54
C ILE A 43 14.27 -32.41 -25.71
N GLU A 44 14.71 -31.32 -26.35
CA GLU A 44 15.13 -30.09 -25.66
C GLU A 44 13.98 -29.47 -24.86
N GLU A 45 12.76 -29.49 -25.39
CA GLU A 45 11.58 -28.99 -24.68
C GLU A 45 11.22 -29.87 -23.48
N ALA A 46 11.31 -31.19 -23.63
CA ALA A 46 11.07 -32.14 -22.55
C ALA A 46 12.09 -31.98 -21.41
N THR A 47 13.38 -31.80 -21.73
CA THR A 47 14.42 -31.56 -20.73
C THR A 47 14.25 -30.21 -20.02
N ASN A 48 13.98 -29.14 -20.78
CA ASN A 48 13.74 -27.81 -20.20
C ASN A 48 12.52 -27.81 -19.26
N LYS A 49 11.42 -28.47 -19.65
CA LYS A 49 10.24 -28.63 -18.80
C LYS A 49 10.56 -29.41 -17.52
N GLN A 50 11.42 -30.42 -17.61
CA GLN A 50 11.83 -31.19 -16.44
C GLN A 50 12.71 -30.37 -15.50
N ASP A 51 13.62 -29.57 -16.03
CA ASP A 51 14.50 -28.72 -15.23
C ASP A 51 13.74 -27.59 -14.54
N ILE A 52 12.78 -26.95 -15.23
CA ILE A 52 11.87 -25.97 -14.61
C ILE A 52 11.07 -26.62 -13.47
N LYS A 53 10.56 -27.84 -13.67
CA LYS A 53 9.85 -28.58 -12.61
C LYS A 53 10.74 -28.90 -11.43
N LYS A 54 11.97 -29.37 -11.67
CA LYS A 54 12.97 -29.63 -10.62
C LYS A 54 13.31 -28.37 -9.83
N GLN A 55 13.48 -27.24 -10.52
CA GLN A 55 13.75 -25.95 -9.88
C GLN A 55 12.59 -25.52 -8.98
N ARG A 56 11.34 -25.58 -9.48
CA ARG A 56 10.14 -25.31 -8.67
C ARG A 56 9.99 -26.26 -7.49
N LEU A 57 10.31 -27.54 -7.66
CA LEU A 57 10.30 -28.54 -6.58
C LEU A 57 11.36 -28.22 -5.51
N SER A 58 12.54 -27.70 -5.92
CA SER A 58 13.59 -27.28 -5.00
C SER A 58 13.25 -26.02 -4.19
N GLU A 59 12.26 -25.24 -4.66
CA GLU A 59 11.74 -24.06 -3.96
C GLU A 59 10.63 -24.40 -2.96
N LEU A 60 9.97 -25.56 -3.07
CA LEU A 60 8.92 -25.97 -2.14
C LEU A 60 9.37 -26.01 -0.66
N PRO A 61 10.59 -26.47 -0.31
CA PRO A 61 11.07 -26.40 1.06
C PRO A 61 11.17 -24.97 1.58
N LYS A 62 11.66 -24.03 0.74
CA LYS A 62 11.74 -22.61 1.09
C LYS A 62 10.36 -22.01 1.28
N LEU A 63 9.43 -22.33 0.39
CA LEU A 63 8.04 -21.87 0.48
C LEU A 63 7.35 -22.40 1.74
N ARG A 64 7.60 -23.67 2.08
CA ARG A 64 7.10 -24.28 3.32
C ARG A 64 7.71 -23.61 4.54
N GLN A 65 9.01 -23.32 4.52
CA GLN A 65 9.67 -22.62 5.62
C GLN A 65 9.09 -21.21 5.80
N GLN A 66 8.94 -20.43 4.73
CA GLN A 66 8.31 -19.11 4.78
C GLN A 66 6.87 -19.18 5.28
N TYR A 67 6.11 -20.19 4.83
CA TYR A 67 4.75 -20.42 5.31
C TYR A 67 4.70 -20.75 6.81
N GLU A 68 5.58 -21.62 7.31
CA GLU A 68 5.66 -21.94 8.74
C GLU A 68 6.14 -20.73 9.56
N GLU A 69 7.04 -19.90 9.03
CA GLU A 69 7.44 -18.63 9.65
C GLU A 69 6.24 -17.66 9.77
N ILE A 70 5.48 -17.48 8.69
CA ILE A 70 4.25 -16.66 8.69
C ILE A 70 3.20 -17.25 9.65
N LYS A 71 3.01 -18.56 9.65
CA LYS A 71 2.07 -19.26 10.53
C LYS A 71 2.45 -19.13 12.00
N ASN A 72 3.73 -19.30 12.33
CA ASN A 72 4.24 -19.08 13.69
C ASN A 72 4.16 -17.60 14.11
N GLN A 73 4.10 -16.69 13.13
CA GLN A 73 3.87 -15.28 13.32
C GLN A 73 2.39 -14.87 13.22
N GLN A 74 1.42 -15.79 13.08
CA GLN A 74 -0.01 -15.44 12.98
C GLN A 74 -0.54 -14.62 14.16
N GLY A 75 0.05 -14.76 15.35
CA GLY A 75 -0.26 -13.91 16.50
C GLY A 75 0.26 -12.46 16.38
N LYS A 76 1.20 -12.19 15.45
CA LYS A 76 1.75 -10.88 15.10
C LYS A 76 1.15 -10.30 13.80
N ILE A 77 0.45 -11.11 13.01
CA ILE A 77 -0.27 -10.70 11.79
C ILE A 77 -1.73 -10.38 12.13
N ASP A 78 -2.08 -10.29 13.42
CA ASP A 78 -3.30 -9.62 13.82
C ASP A 78 -3.13 -8.10 13.72
N VAL A 79 -3.00 -7.63 12.47
CA VAL A 79 -2.76 -6.23 12.12
C VAL A 79 -4.02 -5.37 12.39
N LEU A 80 -5.15 -6.02 12.67
CA LEU A 80 -6.42 -5.35 12.96
C LEU A 80 -6.60 -5.23 14.47
N LEU A 81 -6.88 -4.02 14.92
CA LEU A 81 -7.08 -3.69 16.32
C LEU A 81 -8.33 -4.41 16.86
N SER A 82 -8.19 -5.19 17.93
CA SER A 82 -9.37 -5.64 18.68
C SER A 82 -9.83 -4.51 19.61
N LYS A 83 -11.16 -4.32 19.80
CA LYS A 83 -11.70 -3.26 20.68
C LYS A 83 -11.12 -3.29 22.11
N LYS A 84 -10.72 -4.47 22.60
CA LYS A 84 -10.09 -4.66 23.90
C LYS A 84 -8.62 -4.17 23.95
N GLN A 85 -7.96 -4.04 22.80
CA GLN A 85 -6.58 -3.58 22.67
C GLN A 85 -6.47 -2.08 22.37
N ALA A 86 -7.59 -1.36 22.22
CA ALA A 86 -7.58 0.09 21.97
C ALA A 86 -6.83 0.88 23.06
N VAL A 87 -6.99 0.47 24.33
CA VAL A 87 -6.26 1.07 25.47
C VAL A 87 -4.75 0.82 25.35
N ASN A 88 -4.36 -0.40 25.00
CA ASN A 88 -2.94 -0.75 24.80
C ASN A 88 -2.32 -0.01 23.60
N LEU A 89 -3.12 0.30 22.57
CA LEU A 89 -2.68 1.11 21.45
C LEU A 89 -2.40 2.55 21.90
N ILE A 90 -3.31 3.15 22.66
CA ILE A 90 -3.14 4.51 23.20
C ILE A 90 -1.88 4.56 24.07
N GLU A 91 -1.71 3.60 24.98
CA GLU A 91 -0.51 3.50 25.82
C GLU A 91 0.78 3.39 24.99
N LYS A 92 0.76 2.61 23.91
CA LYS A 92 1.91 2.51 22.98
C LYS A 92 2.19 3.83 22.27
N ILE A 93 1.16 4.55 21.82
CA ILE A 93 1.32 5.85 21.16
C ILE A 93 1.86 6.89 22.15
N GLU A 94 1.37 6.90 23.39
CA GLU A 94 1.88 7.77 24.46
C GLU A 94 3.34 7.48 24.77
N LYS A 95 3.71 6.21 24.90
CA LYS A 95 5.10 5.80 25.11
C LYS A 95 5.99 6.20 23.93
N LEU A 96 5.51 6.05 22.70
CA LEU A 96 6.22 6.45 21.49
C LEU A 96 6.44 7.98 21.45
N ALA A 97 5.45 8.77 21.85
CA ALA A 97 5.60 10.21 22.01
C ALA A 97 6.68 10.56 23.05
N GLN A 98 6.68 9.89 24.20
CA GLN A 98 7.71 10.08 25.23
C GLN A 98 9.11 9.70 24.75
N GLU A 99 9.27 8.56 24.08
CA GLU A 99 10.54 8.10 23.52
C GLU A 99 11.10 9.05 22.46
N THR A 100 10.22 9.73 21.72
CA THR A 100 10.58 10.73 20.71
C THR A 100 10.71 12.14 21.28
N ASN A 101 10.60 12.33 22.60
CA ASN A 101 10.65 13.62 23.29
C ASN A 101 9.57 14.62 22.83
N ASN A 102 8.37 14.13 22.57
CA ASN A 102 7.19 14.93 22.24
C ASN A 102 6.18 14.93 23.39
N GLU A 103 5.53 16.06 23.66
CA GLU A 103 4.36 16.13 24.54
C GLU A 103 3.12 15.71 23.74
N VAL A 104 2.22 14.90 24.31
CA VAL A 104 1.09 14.29 23.57
C VAL A 104 -0.25 14.46 24.26
N VAL A 105 -1.29 14.71 23.47
CA VAL A 105 -2.71 14.62 23.86
C VAL A 105 -3.43 13.79 22.81
N ILE A 106 -4.09 12.72 23.25
CA ILE A 106 -4.84 11.81 22.37
C ILE A 106 -6.33 11.94 22.69
N SER A 107 -7.15 12.11 21.65
CA SER A 107 -8.61 12.15 21.74
C SER A 107 -9.23 11.10 20.82
N ILE A 108 -10.11 10.25 21.36
CA ILE A 108 -10.86 9.26 20.58
C ILE A 108 -12.09 9.94 19.98
N GLN A 109 -12.26 9.82 18.66
CA GLN A 109 -13.46 10.27 17.96
C GLN A 109 -14.32 9.03 17.66
N ASP A 110 -15.09 8.57 18.64
CA ASP A 110 -16.02 7.45 18.47
C ASP A 110 -17.28 7.92 17.71
N ASP A 111 -17.22 7.90 16.39
CA ASP A 111 -18.42 7.86 15.54
C ASP A 111 -18.71 6.40 15.17
N LEU A 112 -19.08 5.60 16.18
CA LEU A 112 -19.79 4.34 15.93
C LEU A 112 -21.14 4.72 15.30
N GLN A 113 -21.20 4.72 13.97
CA GLN A 113 -22.42 4.94 13.20
C GLN A 113 -23.51 3.95 13.63
N LYS A 114 -24.37 4.37 14.57
CA LYS A 114 -25.78 4.01 14.54
C LYS A 114 -26.33 4.59 13.23
N GLN A 115 -26.30 3.79 12.17
CA GLN A 115 -27.11 4.07 10.98
C GLN A 115 -28.58 3.97 11.38
N ALA A 116 -29.18 5.09 11.77
CA ALA A 116 -30.60 5.28 11.54
C ALA A 116 -30.80 5.44 10.02
N PRO A 117 -31.74 4.72 9.39
CA PRO A 117 -32.00 4.88 7.97
C PRO A 117 -32.62 6.27 7.73
N VAL A 118 -31.87 7.19 7.13
CA VAL A 118 -32.41 8.50 6.74
C VAL A 118 -33.01 8.38 5.34
N PRO A 119 -34.28 8.79 5.14
CA PRO A 119 -35.01 8.60 3.90
C PRO A 119 -34.47 9.50 2.77
N VAL A 120 -34.60 8.99 1.56
CA VAL A 120 -34.28 9.63 0.28
C VAL A 120 -35.01 10.97 0.15
N SER A 121 -34.28 12.09 0.17
CA SER A 121 -34.44 13.26 -0.73
C SER A 121 -33.82 14.55 -0.16
N ALA A 122 -32.74 15.03 -0.78
CA ALA A 122 -32.44 16.46 -1.00
C ALA A 122 -31.18 16.62 -1.87
N LYS A 123 -31.21 17.64 -2.74
CA LYS A 123 -30.28 17.94 -3.86
C LYS A 123 -28.79 18.11 -3.47
N PRO A 124 -27.86 17.89 -4.42
CA PRO A 124 -26.43 17.86 -4.17
C PRO A 124 -25.85 19.27 -4.15
N ASN A 125 -25.54 19.79 -2.97
CA ASN A 125 -24.57 20.86 -2.83
C ASN A 125 -23.20 20.23 -2.59
N SER A 126 -22.29 20.43 -3.54
CA SER A 126 -20.84 20.26 -3.46
C SER A 126 -20.38 19.19 -2.46
N ALA A 127 -20.35 17.94 -2.90
CA ALA A 127 -19.73 16.85 -2.15
C ALA A 127 -18.24 17.20 -1.91
N GLU A 128 -17.95 17.76 -0.73
CA GLU A 128 -16.64 17.57 -0.13
C GLU A 128 -16.40 16.06 -0.13
N ILE A 129 -15.39 15.61 -0.88
CA ILE A 129 -14.93 14.23 -0.86
C ILE A 129 -14.37 14.02 0.55
N SER A 130 -15.24 13.69 1.50
CA SER A 130 -14.81 13.30 2.84
C SER A 130 -13.99 12.02 2.66
N LEU A 131 -12.69 12.08 2.95
CA LEU A 131 -11.74 10.96 2.82
C LEU A 131 -12.22 9.72 3.59
N GLU A 132 -13.06 9.92 4.60
CA GLU A 132 -13.79 8.90 5.36
C GLU A 132 -14.64 7.98 4.48
N ASN A 133 -15.22 8.48 3.38
CA ASN A 133 -16.00 7.69 2.42
C ASN A 133 -15.14 6.85 1.47
N SER A 134 -13.83 7.14 1.40
CA SER A 134 -12.86 6.39 0.59
C SER A 134 -12.09 5.33 1.37
N LEU A 135 -12.37 5.19 2.67
CA LEU A 135 -11.69 4.20 3.50
C LEU A 135 -12.11 2.77 3.12
N PRO A 136 -11.17 1.80 3.08
CA PRO A 136 -11.42 0.41 2.72
C PRO A 136 -12.38 -0.34 3.66
N SER A 137 -12.62 0.16 4.88
CA SER A 137 -13.53 -0.47 5.84
C SER A 137 -14.30 0.56 6.64
N LYS A 138 -15.50 0.19 7.09
CA LYS A 138 -16.37 0.98 7.97
C LYS A 138 -16.06 0.78 9.45
N ASN A 139 -15.33 -0.27 9.80
CA ASN A 139 -15.02 -0.64 11.18
C ASN A 139 -13.61 -0.16 11.55
N TYR A 140 -13.54 1.02 12.13
CA TYR A 140 -12.28 1.62 12.52
C TYR A 140 -12.40 2.47 13.79
N LEU A 141 -11.27 2.69 14.45
CA LEU A 141 -11.09 3.59 15.57
C LEU A 141 -10.43 4.87 15.06
N LYS A 142 -11.12 6.00 15.13
CA LYS A 142 -10.57 7.31 14.75
C LYS A 142 -9.92 7.96 15.97
N LEU A 143 -8.64 8.28 15.85
CA LEU A 143 -7.85 8.95 16.87
C LEU A 143 -7.40 10.31 16.35
N LYS A 144 -7.52 11.33 17.20
CA LYS A 144 -6.85 12.61 17.03
C LYS A 144 -5.67 12.68 17.98
N ILE A 145 -4.49 12.87 17.44
CA ILE A 145 -3.23 12.94 18.19
C ILE A 145 -2.70 14.36 18.02
N ASP A 146 -2.57 15.09 19.11
CA ASP A 146 -1.96 16.42 19.14
C ASP A 146 -0.58 16.27 19.82
N LEU A 147 0.51 16.60 19.12
CA LEU A 147 1.87 16.62 19.67
C LEU A 147 2.47 18.02 19.68
N ILE A 148 3.31 18.27 20.68
CA ILE A 148 4.21 19.43 20.72
C ILE A 148 5.66 18.96 20.76
N GLY A 149 6.46 19.44 19.81
CA GLY A 149 7.87 19.08 19.72
C GLY A 149 8.61 19.81 18.61
N ASP A 150 9.90 19.50 18.47
CA ASP A 150 10.73 19.99 17.38
C ASP A 150 10.43 19.18 16.10
N TYR A 151 10.62 19.79 14.93
CA TYR A 151 10.31 19.15 13.64
C TYR A 151 10.93 17.76 13.48
N GLU A 152 12.20 17.58 13.86
CA GLU A 152 12.90 16.30 13.78
C GLU A 152 12.23 15.21 14.63
N ASN A 153 11.80 15.57 15.83
CA ASN A 153 11.14 14.65 16.76
C ASN A 153 9.73 14.29 16.30
N LEU A 154 9.01 15.23 15.67
CA LEU A 154 7.70 14.96 15.06
C LEU A 154 7.82 14.00 13.87
N VAL A 155 8.82 14.19 13.01
CA VAL A 155 9.08 13.28 11.88
C VAL A 155 9.44 11.88 12.37
N LYS A 156 10.29 11.77 13.40
CA LYS A 156 10.62 10.49 14.04
C LYS A 156 9.39 9.79 14.62
N PHE A 157 8.50 10.55 15.25
CA PHE A 157 7.23 10.02 15.74
C PHE A 157 6.37 9.46 14.61
N ILE A 158 6.18 10.22 13.52
CA ILE A 158 5.38 9.78 12.37
C ILE A 158 5.95 8.49 11.77
N ASN A 159 7.26 8.45 11.53
CA ASN A 159 7.91 7.27 10.96
C ASN A 159 7.70 6.01 11.83
N ASN A 160 7.77 6.18 13.15
CA ASN A 160 7.56 5.07 14.07
C ASN A 160 6.07 4.68 14.15
N LEU A 161 5.15 5.65 14.08
CA LEU A 161 3.70 5.42 14.05
C LEU A 161 3.28 4.65 12.79
N GLU A 162 3.83 5.02 11.62
CA GLU A 162 3.57 4.32 10.35
C GLU A 162 4.15 2.91 10.31
N THR A 163 5.20 2.63 11.09
CA THR A 163 5.83 1.31 11.16
C THR A 163 5.24 0.43 12.28
N MET A 164 4.16 0.86 12.93
CA MET A 164 3.51 0.08 13.99
C MET A 164 2.89 -1.21 13.44
N GLU A 165 2.63 -2.16 14.34
CA GLU A 165 2.06 -3.47 14.02
C GLU A 165 0.58 -3.45 13.58
N TYR A 166 -0.07 -2.27 13.61
CA TYR A 166 -1.48 -2.10 13.30
C TYR A 166 -1.69 -1.43 11.95
N TYR A 167 -2.78 -1.78 11.27
CA TYR A 167 -3.14 -1.16 10.00
C TYR A 167 -3.74 0.20 10.30
N SER A 168 -3.10 1.26 9.82
CA SER A 168 -3.52 2.63 10.06
C SER A 168 -3.42 3.49 8.81
N ASP A 169 -4.41 4.35 8.61
CA ASP A 169 -4.38 5.40 7.59
C ASP A 169 -4.40 6.78 8.25
N ILE A 170 -3.59 7.70 7.72
CA ILE A 170 -3.56 9.10 8.15
C ILE A 170 -4.51 9.89 7.26
N ILE A 171 -5.56 10.46 7.85
CA ILE A 171 -6.62 11.18 7.14
C ILE A 171 -6.36 12.68 7.09
N GLY A 172 -5.70 13.22 8.13
CA GLY A 172 -5.43 14.64 8.25
C GLY A 172 -4.14 14.94 8.98
N ILE A 173 -3.44 15.96 8.51
CA ILE A 173 -2.21 16.48 9.12
C ILE A 173 -2.31 18.00 9.18
N SER A 174 -2.11 18.59 10.36
CA SER A 174 -1.98 20.04 10.51
C SER A 174 -0.78 20.37 11.39
N ILE A 175 0.12 21.23 10.92
CA ILE A 175 1.30 21.66 11.68
C ILE A 175 1.25 23.18 11.82
N ARG A 176 1.39 23.67 13.05
CA ARG A 176 1.35 25.10 13.39
C ARG A 176 2.43 25.43 14.41
N PRO A 177 2.88 26.69 14.52
CA PRO A 177 3.81 27.08 15.59
C PRO A 177 3.17 26.89 16.97
N SER A 178 3.93 26.36 17.94
CA SER A 178 3.44 26.20 19.30
C SER A 178 3.39 27.55 20.04
N ILE A 179 2.32 27.74 20.80
CA ILE A 179 2.14 28.90 21.68
C ILE A 179 1.90 28.42 23.12
N GLU A 180 2.32 29.18 24.11
CA GLU A 180 2.24 28.79 25.52
C GLU A 180 0.78 28.47 25.92
N GLY A 181 0.52 27.24 26.40
CA GLY A 181 -0.84 26.73 26.63
C GLY A 181 -1.50 26.06 25.42
N SER A 182 -0.75 25.62 24.42
CA SER A 182 -1.24 24.99 23.18
C SER A 182 -2.18 23.77 23.34
N PHE A 183 -2.15 23.07 24.48
CA PHE A 183 -3.11 21.99 24.79
C PHE A 183 -4.33 22.47 25.58
N ALA A 184 -4.35 23.73 26.02
CA ALA A 184 -5.54 24.32 26.61
C ALA A 184 -6.57 24.44 25.48
N THR A 185 -7.55 23.56 25.53
CA THR A 185 -8.77 23.59 24.75
C THR A 185 -9.22 25.04 24.63
N GLU A 186 -9.53 25.49 23.41
CA GLU A 186 -10.33 26.70 23.23
C GLU A 186 -11.59 26.51 24.08
N ALA A 187 -11.57 27.07 25.28
CA ALA A 187 -12.75 27.25 26.08
C ALA A 187 -13.63 28.14 25.21
N LYS A 188 -14.63 27.53 24.57
CA LYS A 188 -15.76 28.23 23.99
C LYS A 188 -16.11 29.36 24.96
N ASN A 189 -16.07 30.59 24.45
CA ASN A 189 -16.44 31.80 25.17
C ASN A 189 -17.76 31.56 25.93
N SER A 190 -17.66 31.16 27.18
CA SER A 190 -18.67 31.45 28.18
C SER A 190 -18.08 32.58 28.98
N ASP A 191 -18.67 33.76 28.80
CA ASP A 191 -18.49 34.89 29.69
C ASP A 191 -18.81 34.40 31.11
N VAL A 192 -17.77 34.03 31.86
CA VAL A 192 -17.90 33.82 33.30
C VAL A 192 -18.02 35.22 33.90
N LEU A 193 -19.26 35.67 34.01
CA LEU A 193 -19.63 36.85 34.76
C LEU A 193 -19.20 36.62 36.21
N ASN A 194 -18.17 37.34 36.66
CA ASN A 194 -17.76 37.34 38.06
C ASN A 194 -18.86 38.06 38.87
N PRO A 195 -19.61 37.36 39.75
CA PRO A 195 -20.77 37.94 40.44
C PRO A 195 -20.39 38.96 41.53
N PHE A 196 -19.10 39.26 41.71
CA PHE A 196 -18.60 40.16 42.75
C PHE A 196 -17.81 41.38 42.27
N SER A 197 -17.69 41.63 40.95
CA SER A 197 -17.02 42.85 40.46
C SER A 197 -17.99 43.77 39.72
N SER A 198 -18.37 44.87 40.35
CA SER A 198 -19.09 45.97 39.72
C SER A 198 -18.19 46.64 38.67
N GLY A 199 -18.47 46.36 37.40
CA GLY A 199 -18.17 47.18 36.23
C GLY A 199 -16.72 47.59 36.00
N THR A 200 -15.88 46.69 35.45
CA THR A 200 -14.86 47.07 34.46
C THR A 200 -14.45 45.84 33.64
N TYR A 201 -14.66 45.89 32.32
CA TYR A 201 -14.12 44.89 31.40
C TYR A 201 -12.62 45.12 31.27
N LEU A 202 -11.80 44.20 31.80
CA LEU A 202 -10.38 44.15 31.47
C LEU A 202 -10.21 43.20 30.27
N PRO A 203 -9.76 43.67 29.09
CA PRO A 203 -9.28 42.76 28.07
C PRO A 203 -8.02 42.09 28.63
N LYS A 204 -8.11 40.81 28.98
CA LYS A 204 -6.92 39.99 29.20
C LYS A 204 -6.24 39.84 27.85
N LEU A 205 -5.24 40.67 27.58
CA LEU A 205 -4.26 40.39 26.53
C LEU A 205 -3.55 39.11 26.94
N THR A 206 -4.04 37.97 26.48
CA THR A 206 -3.23 36.76 26.41
C THR A 206 -2.22 37.01 25.30
N THR A 207 -1.13 37.70 25.63
CA THR A 207 0.08 37.72 24.79
C THR A 207 0.64 36.31 24.84
N SER A 208 0.05 35.43 24.03
CA SER A 208 0.45 34.05 23.92
C SER A 208 1.87 34.05 23.36
N LYS A 209 2.84 33.79 24.24
CA LYS A 209 4.25 33.86 23.91
C LYS A 209 4.56 32.67 23.02
N LYS A 210 4.95 32.95 21.78
CA LYS A 210 5.44 31.92 20.84
C LYS A 210 6.60 31.20 21.51
N VAL A 211 6.47 29.89 21.70
CA VAL A 211 7.56 29.08 22.23
C VAL A 211 8.55 28.90 21.08
N ALA A 212 9.74 29.50 21.21
CA ALA A 212 10.74 29.45 20.15
C ALA A 212 11.14 28.00 19.87
N GLY A 213 11.09 27.59 18.59
CA GLY A 213 11.55 26.29 18.10
C GLY A 213 10.51 25.16 18.08
N LYS A 214 9.47 25.22 18.93
CA LYS A 214 8.47 24.13 19.04
C LYS A 214 7.29 24.31 18.08
N LEU A 215 6.83 23.19 17.53
CA LEU A 215 5.65 23.08 16.66
C LEU A 215 4.55 22.30 17.37
N LEU A 216 3.31 22.66 17.11
CA LEU A 216 2.13 21.86 17.43
C LEU A 216 1.69 21.15 16.15
N ALA A 217 1.61 19.83 16.20
CA ALA A 217 1.14 19.00 15.11
C ALA A 217 -0.10 18.20 15.55
N SER A 218 -1.15 18.27 14.74
CA SER A 218 -2.40 17.53 14.91
C SER A 218 -2.53 16.51 13.79
N TRP A 219 -2.68 15.24 14.14
CA TRP A 219 -2.95 14.15 13.19
C TRP A 219 -4.29 13.50 13.47
N GLU A 220 -5.00 13.19 12.41
CA GLU A 220 -6.17 12.32 12.45
C GLU A 220 -5.78 10.98 11.83
N VAL A 221 -5.75 9.94 12.67
CA VAL A 221 -5.31 8.59 12.30
C VAL A 221 -6.45 7.63 12.54
N VAL A 222 -6.65 6.72 11.60
CA VAL A 222 -7.68 5.71 11.66
C VAL A 222 -7.04 4.34 11.76
N PHE A 223 -7.38 3.59 12.81
CA PHE A 223 -6.90 2.24 13.05
C PHE A 223 -8.02 1.23 12.76
N TYR A 224 -7.76 0.27 11.87
CA TYR A 224 -8.79 -0.68 11.47
C TYR A 224 -9.01 -1.75 12.52
N SER A 225 -10.28 -2.09 12.76
CA SER A 225 -10.66 -3.02 13.83
C SER A 225 -11.32 -4.29 13.31
N LYS A 226 -11.15 -5.40 14.05
CA LYS A 226 -11.98 -6.61 13.86
C LYS A 226 -13.33 -6.39 14.55
N GLU A 227 -14.41 -6.80 13.87
CA GLU A 227 -15.77 -6.79 14.44
C GLU A 227 -15.87 -7.55 15.77
#